data_AF-A0A3M1P5T7-F1
#
_entry.id   AF-A0A3M1P5T7-F1
#
_cell.length_a   1.000
_cell.length_b   1.000
_cell.length_c   1.000
_cell.angle_alpha   90.00
_cell.angle_beta   90.00
_cell.angle_gamma   90.00
#
_symmetry.space_group_name_H-M   'P 1'
#
loop_
_entity.id
_entity.type
_entity.pdbx_description
1 polymer ?
#
loop_
_entity_poly.entity_id
_entity_poly.type
_entity_poly.pdbx_seq_one_letter_code
_entity_poly.pdbx_strand_id
1 'polypeptide(L)'
;MTLFSLGEHFPALNRFMFDHFPLFDAFRVPETWLSVVALILAVLAGIGAFLLVRREDTPAQEAEKRRQTLLLVGIAAGLALTLYVGKDALFDFRRPGELEQLAAQVARANEVQPDDPRVIRAVEDYLAEARARRADLFAGDALRTFLFLLLAGGLVLAYHREKVPGWVVQAGLAVLVVVDLGGVGRRYLNKDVLRPEVDVVQANPVLPFDRFILEQVAASGGPGHFRVLSLLADPSTNARPAYHYQTLSGYHGAKLRLYQDFLDHLLFLDDGRLNPVGIAMMNTRYLLAPGPLEGYPEVYREGRVAVLENPGAMPRAFFVGATEVVPDREATLARLRDPGFDLARVALLPEPIAFETTPIDSASTATATLIRHTPREVVLEVETDAPRLLVVSEVYYPAGWWAEVDGTPVPIYRADHLLRAVPVPAGRHTVRMRFDPKSHALGVWTAGAATVLVYGGILLLLGL
;
A
#
# COMPACT_ATOMS: atom_id res chain seq x y z
N MET A 1 -2.26 21.08 -12.42
CA MET A 1 -2.60 19.68 -12.11
C MET A 1 -1.73 18.70 -12.87
N THR A 2 -1.70 18.70 -14.21
CA THR A 2 -0.79 17.83 -14.99
C THR A 2 0.70 18.08 -14.72
N LEU A 3 1.10 19.30 -14.36
CA LEU A 3 2.48 19.58 -13.94
C LEU A 3 2.83 18.97 -12.58
N PHE A 4 1.84 18.77 -11.69
CA PHE A 4 2.06 18.09 -10.41
C PHE A 4 2.30 16.59 -10.62
N SER A 5 1.66 15.98 -11.62
CA SER A 5 1.91 14.56 -11.93
C SER A 5 3.30 14.27 -12.50
N LEU A 6 4.12 15.28 -12.78
CA LEU A 6 5.53 15.09 -13.16
C LEU A 6 6.43 14.73 -11.96
N GLY A 7 5.95 14.91 -10.72
CA GLY A 7 6.67 14.48 -9.52
C GLY A 7 8.11 14.97 -9.44
N GLU A 8 9.04 14.02 -9.35
CA GLU A 8 10.49 14.27 -9.28
C GLU A 8 11.07 14.94 -10.53
N HIS A 9 10.40 14.85 -11.68
CA HIS A 9 10.81 15.52 -12.92
C HIS A 9 10.47 17.02 -12.93
N PHE A 10 9.71 17.51 -11.95
CA PHE A 10 9.52 18.94 -11.73
C PHE A 10 9.57 19.30 -10.23
N PRO A 11 10.74 19.18 -9.59
CA PRO A 11 10.87 19.27 -8.14
C PRO A 11 10.63 20.68 -7.61
N ALA A 12 10.93 21.71 -8.40
CA ALA A 12 10.71 23.11 -8.00
C ALA A 12 9.23 23.38 -7.67
N LEU A 13 8.31 22.85 -8.48
CA LEU A 13 6.88 22.98 -8.24
C LEU A 13 6.41 21.99 -7.15
N ASN A 14 6.77 20.72 -7.28
CA ASN A 14 6.23 19.68 -6.40
C ASN A 14 6.73 19.80 -4.95
N ARG A 15 8.01 20.12 -4.71
CA ARG A 15 8.53 20.33 -3.36
C ARG A 15 7.96 21.57 -2.73
N PHE A 16 7.91 22.69 -3.46
CA PHE A 16 7.31 23.93 -2.96
C PHE A 16 5.87 23.69 -2.50
N MET A 17 5.06 23.01 -3.32
CA MET A 17 3.68 22.70 -2.97
C MET A 17 3.56 21.72 -1.81
N PHE A 18 4.41 20.68 -1.76
CA PHE A 18 4.45 19.72 -0.67
C PHE A 18 4.74 20.39 0.68
N ASP A 19 5.69 21.33 0.71
CA ASP A 19 6.14 21.98 1.94
C ASP A 19 5.17 23.08 2.43
N HIS A 20 4.43 23.73 1.53
CA HIS A 20 3.66 24.95 1.86
C HIS A 20 2.15 24.85 1.64
N PHE A 21 1.68 23.94 0.78
CA PHE A 21 0.27 23.91 0.39
C PHE A 21 -0.50 22.83 1.18
N PRO A 22 -1.57 23.20 1.90
CA PRO A 22 -2.33 22.24 2.70
C PRO A 22 -2.84 21.06 1.87
N LEU A 23 -2.73 19.84 2.43
CA LEU A 23 -3.20 18.59 1.83
C LEU A 23 -2.46 18.17 0.55
N PHE A 24 -1.44 18.92 0.09
CA PHE A 24 -0.65 18.49 -1.06
C PHE A 24 0.18 17.24 -0.72
N ASP A 25 0.68 17.19 0.51
CA ASP A 25 1.37 16.05 1.12
C ASP A 25 0.48 14.81 1.31
N ALA A 26 -0.85 14.96 1.22
CA ALA A 26 -1.79 13.83 1.24
C ALA A 26 -1.75 13.00 -0.06
N PHE A 27 -1.29 13.58 -1.17
CA PHE A 27 -1.13 12.86 -2.45
C PHE A 27 0.20 12.12 -2.47
N ARG A 28 0.17 10.87 -2.04
CA ARG A 28 1.37 10.02 -1.92
C ARG A 28 2.13 9.82 -3.23
N VAL A 29 1.40 9.72 -4.34
CA VAL A 29 1.96 9.39 -5.65
C VAL A 29 1.61 10.53 -6.60
N PRO A 30 2.60 11.23 -7.20
CA PRO A 30 2.34 12.38 -8.07
C PRO A 30 1.31 12.09 -9.17
N GLU A 31 1.30 10.89 -9.74
CA GLU A 31 0.33 10.51 -10.79
C GLU A 31 -1.14 10.58 -10.33
N THR A 32 -1.43 10.52 -9.02
CA THR A 32 -2.82 10.62 -8.52
C THR A 32 -3.47 11.98 -8.81
N TRP A 33 -2.67 13.03 -9.06
CA TRP A 33 -3.17 14.31 -9.56
C TRP A 33 -3.88 14.19 -10.92
N LEU A 34 -3.60 13.14 -11.69
CA LEU A 34 -4.30 12.86 -12.96
C LEU A 34 -5.77 12.54 -12.74
N SER A 35 -6.18 12.02 -11.57
CA SER A 35 -7.60 11.82 -11.26
C SER A 35 -8.36 13.14 -11.20
N VAL A 36 -7.74 14.20 -10.68
CA VAL A 36 -8.31 15.55 -10.66
C VAL A 36 -8.37 16.11 -12.09
N VAL A 37 -7.34 15.88 -12.90
CA VAL A 37 -7.34 16.26 -14.33
C VAL A 37 -8.49 15.58 -15.05
N ALA A 38 -8.68 14.27 -14.86
CA ALA A 38 -9.77 13.52 -15.47
C ALA A 38 -11.15 14.07 -15.08
N LEU A 39 -11.36 14.41 -13.80
CA LEU A 39 -12.60 15.03 -13.33
C LEU A 39 -12.85 16.38 -14.02
N ILE A 40 -11.85 17.26 -14.07
CA ILE A 40 -11.96 18.58 -14.72
C ILE A 40 -12.27 18.40 -16.21
N LEU A 41 -11.58 17.47 -16.90
CA LEU A 41 -11.85 17.18 -18.31
C LEU A 41 -13.26 16.66 -18.54
N ALA A 42 -13.80 15.81 -17.65
CA ALA A 42 -15.18 15.34 -17.74
C ALA A 42 -16.19 16.48 -17.57
N VAL A 43 -15.96 17.38 -16.61
CA VAL A 43 -16.80 18.58 -16.39
C VAL A 43 -16.76 19.51 -17.62
N LEU A 44 -15.55 19.79 -18.13
CA LEU A 44 -15.37 20.60 -19.33
C LEU A 44 -16.00 19.96 -20.57
N ALA A 45 -15.93 18.64 -20.71
CA ALA A 45 -16.59 17.91 -21.78
C ALA A 45 -18.12 18.04 -21.68
N GLY A 46 -18.69 17.98 -20.47
CA GLY A 46 -20.11 18.22 -20.23
C GLY A 46 -20.56 19.64 -20.59
N ILE A 47 -19.80 20.65 -20.15
CA ILE A 47 -20.04 22.06 -20.51
C ILE A 47 -19.92 22.24 -22.03
N GLY A 48 -18.89 21.65 -22.65
CA GLY A 48 -18.69 21.69 -24.10
C GLY A 48 -19.86 21.06 -24.86
N ALA A 49 -20.37 19.91 -24.42
CA ALA A 49 -21.54 19.26 -25.01
C ALA A 49 -22.82 20.09 -24.84
N PHE A 50 -22.96 20.85 -23.75
CA PHE A 50 -24.06 21.80 -23.56
C PHE A 50 -23.95 23.00 -24.52
N LEU A 51 -22.78 23.64 -24.59
CA LEU A 51 -22.54 24.79 -25.45
C LEU A 51 -22.64 24.44 -26.94
N LEU A 52 -22.27 23.22 -27.31
CA LEU A 52 -22.36 22.71 -28.68
C LEU A 52 -23.78 22.79 -29.25
N VAL A 53 -24.78 22.46 -28.43
CA VAL A 53 -26.20 22.37 -28.86
C VAL A 53 -27.02 23.61 -28.51
N ARG A 54 -26.47 24.51 -27.70
CA ARG A 54 -27.08 25.82 -27.45
C ARG A 54 -27.10 26.62 -28.75
N ARG A 55 -28.21 27.26 -29.11
CA ARG A 55 -28.28 28.16 -30.27
C ARG A 55 -27.67 29.52 -29.94
N GLU A 56 -26.91 30.09 -30.88
CA GLU A 56 -26.43 31.47 -30.81
C GLU A 56 -27.48 32.47 -31.30
N ASP A 57 -27.32 33.73 -30.89
CA ASP A 57 -28.27 34.80 -31.20
C ASP A 57 -28.25 35.22 -32.67
N THR A 58 -27.10 35.05 -33.34
CA THR A 58 -26.93 35.45 -34.75
C THR A 58 -26.48 34.29 -35.64
N PRO A 59 -26.91 34.26 -36.92
CA PRO A 59 -26.45 33.25 -37.89
C PRO A 59 -24.93 33.24 -38.09
N ALA A 60 -24.28 34.41 -37.97
CA ALA A 60 -22.83 34.54 -38.09
C ALA A 60 -22.09 33.83 -36.94
N GLN A 61 -22.57 33.98 -35.70
CA GLN A 61 -22.03 33.28 -34.54
C GLN A 61 -22.26 31.76 -34.64
N GLU A 62 -23.43 31.34 -35.13
CA GLU A 62 -23.72 29.91 -35.31
C GLU A 62 -22.80 29.27 -36.36
N ALA A 63 -22.54 29.99 -37.46
CA ALA A 63 -21.60 29.55 -38.50
C ALA A 63 -20.15 29.49 -37.98
N GLU A 64 -19.74 30.47 -37.16
CA GLU A 64 -18.42 30.48 -36.53
C GLU A 64 -18.25 29.31 -35.56
N LYS A 65 -19.22 29.08 -34.66
CA LYS A 65 -19.22 27.95 -33.72
C LYS A 65 -19.13 26.60 -34.45
N ARG A 66 -19.90 26.44 -35.53
CA ARG A 66 -19.82 25.26 -36.40
C ARG A 66 -18.41 25.10 -37.00
N ARG A 67 -17.84 26.17 -37.55
CA ARG A 67 -16.49 26.14 -38.15
C ARG A 67 -15.44 25.74 -37.11
N GLN A 68 -15.46 26.37 -35.94
CA GLN A 68 -14.52 26.10 -34.85
C GLN A 68 -14.64 24.66 -34.35
N THR A 69 -15.87 24.17 -34.14
CA THR A 69 -16.09 22.80 -33.67
C THR A 69 -15.56 21.77 -34.67
N LEU A 70 -15.90 21.92 -35.96
CA LEU A 70 -15.42 21.01 -37.00
C LEU A 70 -13.91 21.10 -37.20
N LEU A 71 -13.33 22.30 -37.05
CA LEU A 71 -11.88 22.49 -37.08
C LEU A 71 -11.20 21.75 -35.92
N LEU A 72 -11.70 21.88 -34.69
CA LEU A 72 -11.13 21.20 -33.52
C LEU A 72 -11.21 19.68 -33.64
N VAL A 73 -12.37 19.15 -34.07
CA VAL A 73 -12.52 17.71 -34.37
C VAL A 73 -11.54 17.29 -35.48
N GLY A 74 -11.42 18.10 -36.53
CA GLY A 74 -10.49 17.85 -37.63
C GLY A 74 -9.02 17.84 -37.20
N ILE A 75 -8.61 18.77 -36.33
CA ILE A 75 -7.26 18.81 -35.76
C ILE A 75 -7.00 17.58 -34.89
N ALA A 76 -7.93 17.22 -34.01
CA ALA A 76 -7.80 16.04 -33.16
C ALA A 76 -7.74 14.74 -33.97
N ALA A 77 -8.62 14.59 -34.97
CA ALA A 77 -8.63 13.43 -35.85
C ALA A 77 -7.37 13.39 -36.72
N GLY A 78 -6.92 14.54 -37.22
CA GLY A 78 -5.67 14.69 -37.96
C GLY A 78 -4.48 14.24 -37.13
N LEU A 79 -4.39 14.67 -35.88
CA LEU A 79 -3.35 14.22 -34.95
C LEU A 79 -3.39 12.71 -34.73
N ALA A 80 -4.57 12.14 -34.45
CA ALA A 80 -4.71 10.69 -34.27
C ALA A 80 -4.29 9.90 -35.53
N LEU A 81 -4.64 10.41 -36.72
CA LEU A 81 -4.23 9.83 -37.99
C LEU A 81 -2.72 9.95 -38.22
N THR A 82 -2.12 11.10 -37.91
CA THR A 82 -0.67 11.31 -37.97
C THR A 82 0.05 10.35 -37.03
N LEU A 83 -0.45 10.13 -35.82
CA LEU A 83 0.11 9.16 -34.89
C LEU A 83 -0.02 7.73 -35.43
N TYR A 84 -1.15 7.38 -36.05
CA TYR A 84 -1.34 6.06 -36.64
C TYR A 84 -0.38 5.79 -37.82
N VAL A 85 -0.30 6.72 -38.77
CA VAL A 85 0.53 6.57 -39.99
C VAL A 85 2.01 6.79 -39.71
N GLY A 86 2.34 7.75 -38.85
CA GLY A 86 3.70 8.18 -38.54
C GLY A 86 4.35 7.45 -37.37
N LYS A 87 3.71 6.44 -36.78
CA LYS A 87 4.16 5.77 -35.54
C LYS A 87 5.63 5.34 -35.58
N ASP A 88 6.08 4.74 -36.68
CA ASP A 88 7.42 4.16 -36.80
C ASP A 88 8.49 5.23 -37.06
N ALA A 89 8.10 6.40 -37.57
CA ALA A 89 8.97 7.56 -37.76
C ALA A 89 9.06 8.42 -36.50
N LEU A 90 7.98 8.47 -35.70
CA LEU A 90 7.89 9.29 -34.50
C LEU A 90 8.42 8.58 -33.25
N PHE A 91 8.35 7.24 -33.19
CA PHE A 91 8.67 6.47 -31.99
C PHE A 91 9.49 5.22 -32.31
N ASP A 92 10.48 4.93 -31.46
CA ASP A 92 11.32 3.73 -31.56
C ASP A 92 10.72 2.52 -30.83
N PHE A 93 9.73 2.73 -29.95
CA PHE A 93 9.06 1.71 -29.13
C PHE A 93 10.01 0.83 -28.26
N ARG A 94 11.21 1.36 -27.99
CA ARG A 94 12.22 0.75 -27.11
C ARG A 94 12.32 1.51 -25.79
N ARG A 95 12.63 0.79 -24.72
CA ARG A 95 13.01 1.43 -23.45
C ARG A 95 14.53 1.70 -23.45
N PRO A 96 14.99 2.82 -22.89
CA PRO A 96 16.42 3.05 -22.71
C PRO A 96 17.03 1.94 -21.85
N GLY A 97 18.14 1.35 -22.30
CA GLY A 97 18.85 0.28 -21.56
C GLY A 97 18.20 -1.10 -21.59
N GLU A 98 17.17 -1.30 -22.42
CA GLU A 98 16.35 -2.53 -22.41
C GLU A 98 17.12 -3.78 -22.84
N LEU A 99 18.02 -3.62 -23.82
CA LEU A 99 18.84 -4.70 -24.35
C LEU A 99 19.84 -5.18 -23.32
N GLU A 100 20.59 -4.26 -22.69
CA GLU A 100 21.59 -4.63 -21.68
C GLU A 100 20.93 -5.30 -20.46
N GLN A 101 19.77 -4.80 -20.03
CA GLN A 101 19.02 -5.36 -18.90
C GLN A 101 18.52 -6.79 -19.19
N LEU A 102 17.90 -7.01 -20.35
CA LEU A 102 17.40 -8.33 -20.74
C LEU A 102 18.56 -9.31 -20.99
N ALA A 103 19.63 -8.88 -21.64
CA ALA A 103 20.83 -9.70 -21.86
C ALA A 103 21.44 -10.14 -20.52
N ALA A 104 21.60 -9.23 -19.56
CA ALA A 104 22.08 -9.56 -18.23
C ALA A 104 21.15 -10.55 -17.49
N GLN A 105 19.83 -10.40 -17.64
CA GLN A 105 18.85 -11.30 -17.02
C GLN A 105 18.89 -12.70 -17.61
N VAL A 106 18.87 -12.82 -18.94
CA VAL A 106 18.94 -14.11 -19.66
C VAL A 106 20.27 -14.80 -19.41
N ALA A 107 21.37 -14.04 -19.38
CA ALA A 107 22.70 -14.56 -19.10
C ALA A 107 22.81 -15.16 -17.70
N ARG A 108 22.29 -14.46 -16.67
CA ARG A 108 22.24 -14.97 -15.30
C ARG A 108 21.39 -16.24 -15.18
N ALA A 109 20.26 -16.30 -15.88
CA ALA A 109 19.37 -17.46 -15.82
C ALA A 109 19.97 -18.72 -16.48
N ASN A 110 20.93 -18.56 -17.41
CA ASN A 110 21.55 -19.65 -18.15
C ASN A 110 23.05 -19.83 -17.83
N GLU A 111 23.57 -19.14 -16.80
CA GLU A 111 24.98 -19.19 -16.38
C GLU A 111 26.00 -18.86 -17.50
N VAL A 112 25.63 -17.99 -18.44
CA VAL A 112 26.49 -17.53 -19.55
C VAL A 112 26.89 -16.06 -19.39
N GLN A 113 27.81 -15.58 -20.21
CA GLN A 113 28.19 -14.16 -20.21
C GLN A 113 27.13 -13.31 -20.93
N PRO A 114 26.82 -12.09 -20.45
CA PRO A 114 25.88 -11.17 -21.10
C PRO A 114 26.25 -10.81 -22.54
N ASP A 115 27.55 -10.79 -22.85
CA ASP A 115 28.07 -10.42 -24.16
C ASP A 115 28.13 -11.62 -25.15
N ASP A 116 27.62 -12.79 -24.76
CA ASP A 116 27.57 -13.95 -25.66
C ASP A 116 26.71 -13.62 -26.90
N PRO A 117 27.24 -13.77 -28.13
CA PRO A 117 26.51 -13.47 -29.36
C PRO A 117 25.17 -14.20 -29.50
N ARG A 118 25.02 -15.38 -28.87
CA ARG A 118 23.77 -16.15 -28.87
C ARG A 118 22.71 -15.49 -28.00
N VAL A 119 23.12 -14.97 -26.83
CA VAL A 119 22.24 -14.23 -25.91
C VAL A 119 21.81 -12.93 -26.56
N ILE A 120 22.75 -12.17 -27.12
CA ILE A 120 22.45 -10.90 -27.80
C ILE A 120 21.45 -11.13 -28.93
N ARG A 121 21.69 -12.10 -29.82
CA ARG A 121 20.77 -12.37 -30.94
C ARG A 121 19.38 -12.78 -30.44
N ALA A 122 19.29 -13.66 -29.45
CA ALA A 122 17.99 -14.08 -28.90
C ALA A 122 17.23 -12.92 -28.25
N VAL A 123 17.93 -12.02 -27.55
CA VAL A 123 17.34 -10.82 -26.97
C VAL A 123 16.93 -9.82 -28.05
N GLU A 124 17.73 -9.64 -29.10
CA GLU A 124 17.38 -8.80 -30.25
C GLU A 124 16.13 -9.30 -30.98
N ASP A 125 16.01 -10.61 -31.21
CA ASP A 125 14.83 -11.23 -31.82
C ASP A 125 13.59 -11.01 -30.93
N TYR A 126 13.71 -11.26 -29.62
CA TYR A 126 12.65 -10.97 -28.66
C TYR A 126 12.25 -9.49 -28.65
N LEU A 127 13.23 -8.58 -28.69
CA LEU A 127 13.00 -7.14 -28.71
C LEU A 127 12.37 -6.67 -30.01
N ALA A 128 12.70 -7.29 -31.14
CA ALA A 128 12.07 -7.00 -32.42
C ALA A 128 10.59 -7.37 -32.38
N GLU A 129 10.24 -8.55 -31.86
CA GLU A 129 8.84 -8.93 -31.64
C GLU A 129 8.14 -8.02 -30.64
N ALA A 130 8.79 -7.71 -29.51
CA ALA A 130 8.23 -6.83 -28.49
C ALA A 130 7.98 -5.42 -29.04
N ARG A 131 8.89 -4.89 -29.86
CA ARG A 131 8.76 -3.62 -30.57
C ARG A 131 7.56 -3.65 -31.52
N ALA A 132 7.44 -4.70 -32.34
CA ALA A 132 6.31 -4.85 -33.25
C ALA A 132 4.98 -4.89 -32.48
N ARG A 133 4.89 -5.71 -31.43
CA ARG A 133 3.70 -5.78 -30.55
C ARG A 133 3.35 -4.42 -29.93
N ARG A 134 4.33 -3.67 -29.44
CA ARG A 134 4.12 -2.31 -28.87
C ARG A 134 3.63 -1.33 -29.92
N ALA A 135 4.23 -1.35 -31.11
CA ALA A 135 3.83 -0.50 -32.22
C ALA A 135 2.40 -0.82 -32.68
N ASP A 136 2.01 -2.11 -32.71
CA ASP A 136 0.66 -2.54 -33.07
C ASP A 136 -0.38 -2.13 -32.03
N LEU A 137 -0.06 -2.24 -30.74
CA LEU A 137 -0.93 -1.76 -29.66
C LEU A 137 -1.15 -0.24 -29.76
N PHE A 138 -0.07 0.52 -29.98
CA PHE A 138 -0.15 1.96 -30.18
C PHE A 138 -0.97 2.31 -31.44
N ALA A 139 -0.73 1.62 -32.55
CA ALA A 139 -1.47 1.81 -33.80
C ALA A 139 -2.96 1.52 -33.62
N GLY A 140 -3.29 0.43 -32.93
CA GLY A 140 -4.67 0.05 -32.63
C GLY A 140 -5.41 1.13 -31.84
N ASP A 141 -4.74 1.76 -30.87
CA ASP A 141 -5.32 2.82 -30.07
C ASP A 141 -5.41 4.16 -30.81
N ALA A 142 -4.42 4.49 -31.64
CA ALA A 142 -4.46 5.65 -32.52
C ALA A 142 -5.60 5.54 -33.55
N LEU A 143 -5.74 4.38 -34.21
CA LEU A 143 -6.82 4.11 -35.15
C LEU A 143 -8.19 4.14 -34.49
N ARG A 144 -8.34 3.50 -33.32
CA ARG A 144 -9.57 3.55 -32.54
C ARG A 144 -9.95 4.99 -32.22
N THR A 145 -9.02 5.78 -31.65
CA THR A 145 -9.25 7.19 -31.33
C THR A 145 -9.70 7.99 -32.56
N PHE A 146 -9.03 7.78 -33.70
CA PHE A 146 -9.41 8.39 -34.97
C PHE A 146 -10.85 8.05 -35.38
N LEU A 147 -11.25 6.78 -35.32
CA LEU A 147 -12.61 6.34 -35.66
C LEU A 147 -13.67 6.95 -34.73
N PHE A 148 -13.40 7.02 -33.41
CA PHE A 148 -14.32 7.66 -32.47
C PHE A 148 -14.45 9.17 -32.72
N LEU A 149 -13.36 9.85 -33.08
CA LEU A 149 -13.39 11.27 -33.47
C LEU A 149 -14.16 11.49 -34.78
N LEU A 150 -14.08 10.58 -35.75
CA LEU A 150 -14.90 10.64 -36.96
C LEU A 150 -16.40 10.46 -36.65
N LEU A 151 -16.74 9.53 -35.77
CA LEU A 151 -18.13 9.32 -35.33
C LEU A 151 -18.67 10.54 -34.58
N ALA A 152 -17.89 11.11 -33.66
CA ALA A 152 -18.24 12.32 -32.94
C ALA A 152 -18.41 13.51 -33.90
N GLY A 153 -17.47 13.70 -34.83
CA GLY A 153 -17.56 14.72 -35.88
C GLY A 153 -18.77 14.53 -36.80
N GLY A 154 -19.11 13.28 -37.12
CA GLY A 154 -20.30 12.92 -37.89
C GLY A 154 -21.60 13.31 -37.17
N LEU A 155 -21.70 13.05 -35.86
CA LEU A 155 -22.83 13.46 -35.03
C LEU A 155 -22.97 14.98 -34.98
N VAL A 156 -21.87 15.70 -34.74
CA VAL A 156 -21.82 17.17 -34.76
C VAL A 156 -22.25 17.71 -36.13
N LEU A 157 -21.80 17.11 -37.22
CA LEU A 157 -22.16 17.53 -38.58
C LEU A 157 -23.63 17.24 -38.89
N ALA A 158 -24.19 16.13 -38.40
CA ALA A 158 -25.61 15.80 -38.55
C ALA A 158 -26.50 16.80 -37.80
N TYR A 159 -26.10 17.22 -36.61
CA TYR A 159 -26.75 18.28 -35.84
C TYR A 159 -26.80 19.60 -36.59
N HIS A 160 -25.66 20.06 -37.10
CA HIS A 160 -25.58 21.30 -37.87
C HIS A 160 -26.31 21.25 -39.22
N ARG A 161 -26.66 20.05 -39.69
CA ARG A 161 -27.54 19.86 -40.86
C ARG A 161 -29.00 19.64 -40.48
N GLU A 162 -29.35 19.89 -39.22
CA GLU A 162 -30.71 19.74 -38.66
C GLU A 162 -31.29 18.33 -38.82
N LYS A 163 -30.44 17.32 -38.99
CA LYS A 163 -30.88 15.91 -39.15
C LYS A 163 -31.18 15.22 -37.82
N VAL A 164 -30.59 15.71 -36.73
CA VAL A 164 -30.76 15.17 -35.39
C VAL A 164 -30.91 16.31 -34.38
N PRO A 165 -31.76 16.17 -33.36
CA PRO A 165 -31.90 17.17 -32.30
C PRO A 165 -30.69 17.15 -31.35
N GLY A 166 -30.47 18.25 -30.63
CA GLY A 166 -29.30 18.42 -29.75
C GLY A 166 -29.15 17.34 -28.67
N TRP A 167 -30.26 16.87 -28.07
CA TRP A 167 -30.20 15.82 -27.05
C TRP A 167 -29.66 14.49 -27.60
N VAL A 168 -29.92 14.16 -28.88
CA VAL A 168 -29.38 12.95 -29.53
C VAL A 168 -27.86 13.06 -29.66
N VAL A 169 -27.34 14.25 -29.94
CA VAL A 169 -25.90 14.51 -30.06
C VAL A 169 -25.23 14.36 -28.70
N GLN A 170 -25.80 14.96 -27.66
CA GLN A 170 -25.29 14.85 -26.30
C GLN A 170 -25.29 13.40 -25.81
N ALA A 171 -26.41 12.68 -25.98
CA ALA A 171 -26.51 11.27 -25.63
C ALA A 171 -25.53 10.42 -26.47
N GLY A 172 -25.42 10.69 -27.77
CA GLY A 172 -24.51 10.00 -28.67
C GLY A 172 -23.04 10.18 -28.28
N LEU A 173 -22.62 11.41 -27.94
CA LEU A 173 -21.27 11.68 -27.44
C LEU A 173 -21.01 10.97 -26.11
N ALA A 174 -21.96 10.99 -25.18
CA ALA A 174 -21.84 10.26 -23.92
C ALA A 174 -21.69 8.74 -24.15
N VAL A 175 -22.50 8.16 -25.04
CA VAL A 175 -22.39 6.74 -25.42
C VAL A 175 -21.04 6.44 -26.06
N LEU A 176 -20.55 7.29 -26.97
CA LEU A 176 -19.23 7.11 -27.58
C LEU A 176 -18.13 7.10 -26.50
N VAL A 177 -18.14 8.04 -25.56
CA VAL A 177 -17.17 8.07 -24.45
C VAL A 177 -17.28 6.82 -23.58
N VAL A 178 -18.48 6.36 -23.25
CA VAL A 178 -18.70 5.15 -22.42
C VAL A 178 -18.21 3.89 -23.14
N VAL A 179 -18.51 3.74 -24.44
CA VAL A 179 -18.04 2.60 -25.24
C VAL A 179 -16.52 2.65 -25.40
N ASP A 180 -15.95 3.85 -25.57
CA ASP A 180 -14.52 4.01 -25.69
C ASP A 180 -13.79 3.63 -24.39
N LEU A 181 -14.09 4.33 -23.30
CA LEU A 181 -13.46 4.10 -22.00
C LEU A 181 -13.77 2.71 -21.44
N GLY A 182 -15.01 2.22 -21.62
CA GLY A 182 -15.40 0.87 -21.20
C GLY A 182 -14.67 -0.22 -21.99
N GLY A 183 -14.44 -0.02 -23.28
CA GLY A 183 -13.66 -0.95 -24.10
C GLY A 183 -12.18 -0.98 -23.72
N VAL A 184 -11.58 0.18 -23.42
CA VAL A 184 -10.19 0.25 -22.91
C VAL A 184 -10.11 -0.38 -21.51
N GLY A 185 -11.03 -0.05 -20.61
CA GLY A 185 -11.07 -0.57 -19.25
C GLY A 185 -11.17 -2.11 -19.19
N ARG A 186 -11.96 -2.72 -20.08
CA ARG A 186 -12.08 -4.19 -20.19
C ARG A 186 -10.79 -4.90 -20.60
N ARG A 187 -9.81 -4.21 -21.18
CA ARG A 187 -8.50 -4.83 -21.47
C ARG A 187 -7.72 -5.11 -20.19
N TYR A 188 -7.89 -4.25 -19.17
CA TYR A 188 -7.22 -4.36 -17.88
C TYR A 188 -8.06 -5.10 -16.84
N LEU A 189 -9.38 -4.88 -16.84
CA LEU A 189 -10.35 -5.56 -15.98
C LEU A 189 -11.07 -6.65 -16.79
N ASN A 190 -10.35 -7.74 -17.06
CA ASN A 190 -10.86 -8.91 -17.78
C ASN A 190 -10.99 -10.14 -16.86
N LYS A 191 -11.55 -11.23 -17.38
CA LYS A 191 -11.76 -12.48 -16.64
C LYS A 191 -10.47 -13.19 -16.22
N ASP A 192 -9.35 -12.89 -16.87
CA ASP A 192 -8.05 -13.51 -16.56
C ASP A 192 -7.39 -12.85 -15.33
N VAL A 193 -7.65 -11.55 -15.16
CA VAL A 193 -7.21 -10.74 -14.02
C VAL A 193 -8.18 -10.84 -12.84
N LEU A 194 -9.49 -10.84 -13.11
CA LEU A 194 -10.54 -10.99 -12.08
C LEU A 194 -10.66 -12.45 -11.67
N ARG A 195 -9.90 -12.83 -10.63
CA ARG A 195 -9.89 -14.20 -10.10
C ARG A 195 -10.81 -14.34 -8.89
N PRO A 196 -11.56 -15.45 -8.77
CA PRO A 196 -12.25 -15.80 -7.54
C PRO A 196 -11.29 -15.88 -6.35
N GLU A 197 -11.77 -15.54 -5.15
CA GLU A 197 -10.99 -15.61 -3.90
C GLU A 197 -10.40 -17.01 -3.63
N VAL A 198 -11.08 -18.07 -4.09
CA VAL A 198 -10.62 -19.47 -3.99
C VAL A 198 -9.25 -19.68 -4.63
N ASP A 199 -8.93 -18.96 -5.70
CA ASP A 199 -7.65 -19.08 -6.40
C ASP A 199 -6.50 -18.52 -5.56
N VAL A 200 -6.75 -17.55 -4.67
CA VAL A 200 -5.75 -16.96 -3.78
C VAL A 200 -5.39 -17.93 -2.66
N VAL A 201 -6.38 -18.64 -2.12
CA VAL A 201 -6.16 -19.70 -1.11
C VAL A 201 -5.42 -20.90 -1.73
N GLN A 202 -5.77 -21.28 -2.96
CA GLN A 202 -5.03 -22.32 -3.69
C GLN A 202 -3.59 -21.89 -4.03
N ALA A 203 -3.37 -20.60 -4.29
CA ALA A 203 -2.03 -20.05 -4.53
C ALA A 203 -1.15 -20.03 -3.26
N ASN A 204 -1.75 -20.08 -2.06
CA ASN A 204 -1.04 -20.10 -0.78
C ASN A 204 -1.47 -21.33 0.04
N PRO A 205 -1.10 -22.54 -0.38
CA PRO A 205 -1.50 -23.75 0.34
C PRO A 205 -0.81 -23.84 1.70
N VAL A 206 -1.51 -24.42 2.68
CA VAL A 206 -0.96 -24.75 3.99
C VAL A 206 0.04 -25.91 3.85
N LEU A 207 1.32 -25.63 4.13
CA LEU A 207 2.41 -26.61 4.07
C LEU A 207 2.51 -27.42 5.37
N PRO A 208 3.22 -28.57 5.40
CA PRO A 208 3.30 -29.39 6.61
C PRO A 208 3.87 -28.64 7.82
N PHE A 209 4.91 -27.82 7.63
CA PHE A 209 5.42 -26.96 8.70
C PHE A 209 4.43 -25.87 9.14
N ASP A 210 3.53 -25.41 8.26
CA ASP A 210 2.47 -24.48 8.65
C ASP A 210 1.47 -25.17 9.58
N ARG A 211 1.17 -26.46 9.36
CA ARG A 211 0.30 -27.24 10.24
C ARG A 211 0.89 -27.35 11.64
N PHE A 212 2.19 -27.64 11.74
CA PHE A 212 2.89 -27.64 13.02
C PHE A 212 2.74 -26.28 13.73
N ILE A 213 2.96 -25.16 13.04
CA ILE A 213 2.78 -23.82 13.64
C ILE A 213 1.33 -23.60 14.07
N LEU A 214 0.34 -23.97 13.25
CA LEU A 214 -1.07 -23.81 13.58
C LEU A 214 -1.49 -24.63 14.81
N GLU A 215 -0.90 -25.82 15.00
CA GLU A 215 -1.07 -26.60 16.23
C GLU A 215 -0.50 -25.87 17.44
N GLN A 216 0.67 -25.22 17.32
CA GLN A 216 1.24 -24.40 18.39
C GLN A 216 0.40 -23.15 18.69
N VAL A 217 -0.19 -22.54 17.65
CA VAL A 217 -1.14 -21.42 17.80
C VAL A 217 -2.36 -21.89 18.60
N ALA A 218 -2.96 -23.03 18.23
CA ALA A 218 -4.10 -23.59 18.96
C ALA A 218 -3.74 -23.94 20.42
N ALA A 219 -2.58 -24.57 20.64
CA ALA A 219 -2.09 -24.92 21.97
C ALA A 219 -1.82 -23.69 22.86
N SER A 220 -1.52 -22.53 22.26
CA SER A 220 -1.28 -21.28 22.98
C SER A 220 -2.57 -20.52 23.33
N GLY A 221 -3.75 -21.01 22.94
CA GLY A 221 -5.04 -20.33 23.14
C GLY A 221 -5.59 -19.62 21.91
N GLY A 222 -4.95 -19.75 20.75
CA GLY A 222 -5.40 -19.20 19.47
C GLY A 222 -4.48 -18.11 18.89
N PRO A 223 -4.96 -17.35 17.89
CA PRO A 223 -4.17 -16.29 17.25
C PRO A 223 -3.80 -15.17 18.23
N GLY A 224 -2.64 -14.55 18.03
CA GLY A 224 -2.21 -13.39 18.80
C GLY A 224 -1.22 -13.67 19.92
N HIS A 225 -0.98 -14.92 20.30
CA HIS A 225 -0.08 -15.25 21.42
C HIS A 225 1.42 -15.19 21.08
N PHE A 226 1.78 -15.43 19.81
CA PHE A 226 3.14 -15.29 19.30
C PHE A 226 3.17 -14.89 17.83
N ARG A 227 4.34 -14.45 17.36
CA ARG A 227 4.67 -14.26 15.94
C ARG A 227 5.66 -15.30 15.45
N VAL A 228 5.70 -15.49 14.14
CA VAL A 228 6.68 -16.31 13.43
C VAL A 228 7.55 -15.42 12.54
N LEU A 229 8.85 -15.70 12.46
CA LEU A 229 9.75 -15.06 11.49
C LEU A 229 10.14 -16.09 10.42
N SER A 230 9.85 -15.79 9.16
CA SER A 230 10.26 -16.64 8.04
C SER A 230 11.53 -16.11 7.37
N LEU A 231 12.62 -16.87 7.45
CA LEU A 231 13.88 -16.64 6.74
C LEU A 231 13.99 -17.44 5.44
N LEU A 232 12.91 -18.08 5.01
CA LEU A 232 12.84 -18.82 3.74
C LEU A 232 12.85 -17.90 2.50
N ALA A 233 12.59 -16.62 2.70
CA ALA A 233 12.67 -15.54 1.72
C ALA A 233 12.98 -14.23 2.47
N ASP A 234 13.20 -13.13 1.74
CA ASP A 234 13.43 -11.83 2.34
C ASP A 234 12.29 -11.44 3.32
N PRO A 235 12.59 -11.26 4.62
CA PRO A 235 11.59 -10.92 5.64
C PRO A 235 10.81 -9.65 5.35
N SER A 236 11.36 -8.73 4.56
CA SER A 236 10.78 -7.44 4.23
C SER A 236 9.75 -7.51 3.08
N THR A 237 9.70 -8.61 2.32
CA THR A 237 8.82 -8.75 1.15
C THR A 237 7.98 -10.03 1.16
N ASN A 238 8.26 -10.96 2.07
CA ASN A 238 7.55 -12.23 2.15
C ASN A 238 6.18 -12.11 2.83
N ALA A 239 5.10 -12.13 2.05
CA ALA A 239 3.72 -12.09 2.54
C ALA A 239 3.09 -13.46 2.81
N ARG A 240 3.70 -14.58 2.36
CA ARG A 240 3.06 -15.90 2.40
C ARG A 240 2.64 -16.35 3.82
N PRO A 241 3.50 -16.26 4.85
CA PRO A 241 3.14 -16.72 6.20
C PRO A 241 1.93 -15.98 6.78
N ALA A 242 1.72 -14.72 6.41
CA ALA A 242 0.64 -13.87 6.91
C ALA A 242 -0.76 -14.38 6.54
N TYR A 243 -0.89 -15.26 5.54
CA TYR A 243 -2.15 -15.93 5.20
C TYR A 243 -2.57 -16.97 6.24
N HIS A 244 -1.66 -17.43 7.09
CA HIS A 244 -1.89 -18.57 7.99
C HIS A 244 -1.77 -18.19 9.46
N TYR A 245 -0.77 -17.40 9.82
CA TYR A 245 -0.49 -17.02 11.21
C TYR A 245 0.20 -15.66 11.29
N GLN A 246 0.25 -15.08 12.50
CA GLN A 246 0.91 -13.80 12.71
C GLN A 246 2.41 -13.92 12.51
N THR A 247 2.98 -12.94 11.82
CA THR A 247 4.38 -12.96 11.41
C THR A 247 5.06 -11.63 11.75
N LEU A 248 6.34 -11.70 12.11
CA LEU A 248 7.24 -10.54 12.18
C LEU A 248 7.63 -10.10 10.76
N SER A 249 7.88 -11.06 9.87
CA SER A 249 8.10 -10.79 8.44
C SER A 249 6.80 -10.38 7.74
N GLY A 250 6.87 -9.67 6.61
CA GLY A 250 5.68 -9.30 5.84
C GLY A 250 5.91 -8.21 4.80
N TYR A 251 4.98 -8.09 3.85
CA TYR A 251 4.93 -6.97 2.91
C TYR A 251 3.74 -6.07 3.20
N HIS A 252 3.97 -4.76 3.18
CA HIS A 252 2.92 -3.75 3.15
C HIS A 252 3.34 -2.64 2.20
N GLY A 253 2.44 -2.19 1.31
CA GLY A 253 2.74 -1.12 0.36
C GLY A 253 2.96 0.24 1.01
N ALA A 254 2.60 0.41 2.29
CA ALA A 254 2.79 1.63 3.08
C ALA A 254 3.35 1.30 4.47
N LYS A 255 4.57 0.77 4.57
CA LYS A 255 5.17 0.46 5.87
C LYS A 255 5.41 1.73 6.69
N LEU A 256 5.20 1.62 8.00
CA LEU A 256 5.59 2.68 8.93
C LEU A 256 7.11 2.79 8.98
N ARG A 257 7.63 4.02 9.05
CA ARG A 257 9.07 4.28 9.18
C ARG A 257 9.69 3.51 10.35
N LEU A 258 9.05 3.53 11.53
CA LEU A 258 9.48 2.78 12.72
C LEU A 258 9.65 1.27 12.45
N TYR A 259 8.80 0.69 11.62
CA TYR A 259 8.89 -0.73 11.28
C TYR A 259 9.99 -1.01 10.26
N GLN A 260 10.16 -0.10 9.29
CA GLN A 260 11.26 -0.21 8.33
C GLN A 260 12.61 -0.06 9.04
N ASP A 261 12.73 0.88 9.97
CA ASP A 261 13.91 1.06 10.81
C ASP A 261 14.21 -0.20 11.65
N PHE A 262 13.18 -0.87 12.17
CA PHE A 262 13.34 -2.16 12.84
C PHE A 262 13.92 -3.23 11.90
N LEU A 263 13.40 -3.36 10.68
CA LEU A 263 13.90 -4.34 9.71
C LEU A 263 15.35 -4.05 9.30
N ASP A 264 15.68 -2.77 9.09
CA ASP A 264 16.98 -2.33 8.59
C ASP A 264 18.07 -2.35 9.66
N HIS A 265 17.72 -2.14 10.93
CA HIS A 265 18.70 -1.90 12.00
C HIS A 265 18.59 -2.84 13.22
N LEU A 266 17.42 -3.44 13.46
CA LEU A 266 17.16 -4.24 14.67
C LEU A 266 16.87 -5.72 14.38
N LEU A 267 16.50 -6.11 13.17
CA LEU A 267 16.25 -7.52 12.86
C LEU A 267 17.56 -8.32 12.77
N PHE A 268 18.58 -7.72 12.14
CA PHE A 268 19.90 -8.30 11.95
C PHE A 268 20.99 -7.44 12.59
N LEU A 269 22.00 -8.09 13.13
CA LEU A 269 23.25 -7.47 13.56
C LEU A 269 24.14 -7.18 12.35
N ASP A 270 25.20 -6.40 12.53
CA ASP A 270 26.12 -6.01 11.45
C ASP A 270 26.84 -7.20 10.80
N ASP A 271 26.98 -8.31 11.53
CA ASP A 271 27.55 -9.56 11.05
C ASP A 271 26.54 -10.47 10.32
N GLY A 272 25.30 -10.01 10.14
CA GLY A 272 24.21 -10.72 9.48
C GLY A 272 23.47 -11.74 10.34
N ARG A 273 23.87 -11.95 11.61
CA ARG A 273 23.12 -12.80 12.53
C ARG A 273 21.83 -12.12 12.98
N LEU A 274 20.86 -12.92 13.43
CA LEU A 274 19.64 -12.38 14.05
C LEU A 274 20.00 -11.64 15.34
N ASN A 275 19.39 -10.48 15.53
CA ASN A 275 19.43 -9.80 16.83
C ASN A 275 18.44 -10.49 17.80
N PRO A 276 18.91 -11.18 18.86
CA PRO A 276 18.04 -11.90 19.79
C PRO A 276 17.07 -10.95 20.51
N VAL A 277 17.49 -9.74 20.87
CA VAL A 277 16.63 -8.73 21.52
C VAL A 277 15.55 -8.28 20.55
N GLY A 278 15.91 -7.99 19.30
CA GLY A 278 14.99 -7.53 18.26
C GLY A 278 13.87 -8.53 17.94
N ILE A 279 14.18 -9.83 17.85
CA ILE A 279 13.13 -10.85 17.63
C ILE A 279 12.33 -11.14 18.91
N ALA A 280 12.96 -11.05 20.08
CA ALA A 280 12.33 -11.27 21.38
C ALA A 280 11.26 -10.22 21.68
N MET A 281 11.59 -8.93 21.55
CA MET A 281 10.67 -7.81 21.78
C MET A 281 9.44 -7.86 20.86
N MET A 282 9.57 -8.47 19.68
CA MET A 282 8.49 -8.66 18.72
C MET A 282 7.64 -9.91 19.01
N ASN A 283 7.83 -10.55 20.17
CA ASN A 283 7.10 -11.74 20.61
C ASN A 283 7.18 -12.86 19.55
N THR A 284 8.38 -13.01 18.95
CA THR A 284 8.65 -14.03 17.93
C THR A 284 9.05 -15.32 18.60
N ARG A 285 8.18 -16.33 18.57
CA ARG A 285 8.43 -17.63 19.21
C ARG A 285 9.05 -18.65 18.26
N TYR A 286 8.66 -18.64 16.98
CA TYR A 286 9.18 -19.60 16.00
C TYR A 286 9.88 -18.91 14.84
N LEU A 287 10.95 -19.54 14.36
CA LEU A 287 11.71 -19.15 13.18
C LEU A 287 11.59 -20.24 12.12
N LEU A 288 11.36 -19.87 10.86
CA LEU A 288 11.43 -20.79 9.73
C LEU A 288 12.73 -20.54 8.97
N ALA A 289 13.60 -21.54 8.88
CA ALA A 289 14.92 -21.40 8.27
C ALA A 289 15.25 -22.59 7.35
N PRO A 290 16.16 -22.42 6.36
CA PRO A 290 16.59 -23.53 5.50
C PRO A 290 17.52 -24.54 6.21
N GLY A 291 17.93 -24.26 7.45
CA GLY A 291 18.85 -25.07 8.23
C GLY A 291 18.88 -24.63 9.71
N PRO A 292 19.72 -25.28 10.52
CA PRO A 292 19.86 -24.94 11.94
C PRO A 292 20.44 -23.52 12.11
N LEU A 293 20.05 -22.85 13.19
CA LEU A 293 20.64 -21.58 13.63
C LEU A 293 21.16 -21.72 15.06
N GLU A 294 22.35 -21.19 15.31
CA GLU A 294 22.95 -21.21 16.64
C GLU A 294 22.06 -20.49 17.66
N GLY A 295 21.85 -21.11 18.82
CA GLY A 295 21.00 -20.57 19.89
C GLY A 295 19.49 -20.81 19.73
N TYR A 296 19.05 -21.42 18.61
CA TYR A 296 17.65 -21.67 18.31
C TYR A 296 17.40 -23.18 18.12
N PRO A 297 16.92 -23.90 19.14
CA PRO A 297 16.69 -25.33 19.03
C PRO A 297 15.65 -25.66 17.96
N GLU A 298 15.94 -26.69 17.17
CA GLU A 298 14.98 -27.23 16.20
C GLU A 298 13.89 -28.03 16.92
N VAL A 299 12.64 -27.67 16.67
CA VAL A 299 11.46 -28.33 17.24
C VAL A 299 10.66 -29.13 16.22
N TYR A 300 10.84 -28.85 14.93
CA TYR A 300 10.22 -29.58 13.84
C TYR A 300 11.01 -29.38 12.54
N ARG A 301 10.98 -30.38 11.65
CA ARG A 301 11.63 -30.33 10.34
C ARG A 301 10.77 -30.99 9.28
N GLU A 302 10.64 -30.31 8.14
CA GLU A 302 10.01 -30.82 6.92
C GLU A 302 10.94 -30.57 5.73
N GLY A 303 11.57 -31.63 5.20
CA GLY A 303 12.52 -31.51 4.11
C GLY A 303 13.64 -30.51 4.40
N ARG A 304 13.69 -29.42 3.61
CA ARG A 304 14.68 -28.33 3.74
C ARG A 304 14.24 -27.21 4.68
N VAL A 305 13.08 -27.30 5.30
CA VAL A 305 12.57 -26.26 6.23
C VAL A 305 12.69 -26.77 7.66
N ALA A 306 13.44 -26.03 8.48
CA ALA A 306 13.50 -26.22 9.92
C ALA A 306 12.60 -25.18 10.61
N VAL A 307 11.82 -25.64 11.60
CA VAL A 307 11.12 -24.80 12.56
C VAL A 307 11.95 -24.77 13.83
N LEU A 308 12.43 -23.60 14.19
CA LEU A 308 13.27 -23.38 15.36
C LEU A 308 12.48 -22.59 16.41
N GLU A 309 12.66 -22.90 17.69
CA GLU A 309 12.07 -22.13 18.78
C GLU A 309 13.04 -21.04 19.25
N ASN A 310 12.51 -19.85 19.51
CA ASN A 310 13.22 -18.75 20.16
C ASN A 310 12.99 -18.83 21.68
N PRO A 311 13.97 -19.31 22.46
CA PRO A 311 13.82 -19.41 23.92
C PRO A 311 13.74 -18.05 24.61
N GLY A 312 14.22 -16.98 23.97
CA GLY A 312 14.17 -15.61 24.48
C GLY A 312 12.89 -14.85 24.11
N ALA A 313 11.89 -15.51 23.51
CA ALA A 313 10.67 -14.84 23.08
C ALA A 313 9.93 -14.17 24.26
N MET A 314 9.77 -12.85 24.22
CA MET A 314 8.94 -12.14 25.20
C MET A 314 7.46 -12.47 24.97
N PRO A 315 6.62 -12.50 26.00
CA PRO A 315 5.17 -12.59 25.82
C PRO A 315 4.63 -11.37 25.07
N ARG A 316 3.39 -11.47 24.56
CA ARG A 316 2.74 -10.37 23.82
C ARG A 316 2.72 -9.06 24.61
N ALA A 317 2.60 -9.15 25.93
CA ALA A 317 2.71 -8.03 26.83
C ALA A 317 3.46 -8.45 28.10
N PHE A 318 4.29 -7.55 28.63
CA PHE A 318 5.09 -7.77 29.84
C PHE A 318 5.24 -6.47 30.62
N PHE A 319 5.40 -6.58 31.93
CA PHE A 319 5.72 -5.44 32.78
C PHE A 319 7.23 -5.23 32.85
N VAL A 320 7.63 -3.96 32.93
CA VAL A 320 9.01 -3.57 33.26
C VAL A 320 9.07 -2.89 34.61
N GLY A 321 10.17 -3.09 35.33
CA GLY A 321 10.41 -2.49 36.63
C GLY A 321 11.06 -1.10 36.55
N ALA A 322 11.67 -0.76 35.42
CA ALA A 322 12.34 0.51 35.23
C ALA A 322 12.16 1.05 33.81
N THR A 323 12.34 2.35 33.68
CA THR A 323 12.35 3.07 32.39
C THR A 323 13.63 3.85 32.25
N GLU A 324 14.25 3.80 31.08
CA GLU A 324 15.43 4.60 30.73
C GLU A 324 15.04 5.59 29.64
N VAL A 325 15.28 6.88 29.86
CA VAL A 325 14.98 7.91 28.86
C VAL A 325 16.18 8.07 27.92
N VAL A 326 16.00 7.68 26.66
CA VAL A 326 16.99 7.75 25.59
C VAL A 326 16.39 8.54 24.41
N PRO A 327 16.55 9.87 24.39
CA PRO A 327 15.91 10.71 23.37
C PRO A 327 16.45 10.48 21.95
N ASP A 328 17.74 10.14 21.86
CA ASP A 328 18.40 9.89 20.59
C ASP A 328 18.01 8.51 20.03
N ARG A 329 17.58 8.51 18.77
CA ARG A 329 17.15 7.29 18.08
C ARG A 329 18.31 6.32 17.93
N GLU A 330 19.48 6.78 17.50
CA GLU A 330 20.63 5.91 17.24
C GLU A 330 21.13 5.28 18.53
N ALA A 331 21.16 6.03 19.64
CA ALA A 331 21.44 5.50 20.96
C ALA A 331 20.42 4.44 21.40
N THR A 332 19.13 4.64 21.13
CA THR A 332 18.08 3.64 21.41
C THR A 332 18.34 2.36 20.61
N LEU A 333 18.63 2.49 19.31
CA LEU A 333 18.93 1.33 18.44
C LEU A 333 20.19 0.60 18.88
N ALA A 334 21.24 1.33 19.28
CA ALA A 334 22.47 0.74 19.79
C ALA A 334 22.24 -0.06 21.09
N ARG A 335 21.41 0.47 22.02
CA ARG A 335 21.04 -0.26 23.25
C ARG A 335 20.25 -1.53 22.95
N LEU A 336 19.33 -1.50 21.99
CA LEU A 336 18.56 -2.68 21.57
C LEU A 336 19.34 -3.68 20.70
N ARG A 337 20.57 -3.35 20.31
CA ARG A 337 21.51 -4.27 19.65
C ARG A 337 22.45 -4.97 20.64
N ASP A 338 22.51 -4.50 21.88
CA ASP A 338 23.29 -5.15 22.94
C ASP A 338 22.59 -6.46 23.36
N PRO A 339 23.20 -7.64 23.16
CA PRO A 339 22.61 -8.92 23.56
C PRO A 339 22.41 -9.03 25.08
N GLY A 340 23.06 -8.18 25.89
CA GLY A 340 22.86 -8.09 27.33
C GLY A 340 21.67 -7.22 27.76
N PHE A 341 20.96 -6.57 26.82
CA PHE A 341 19.80 -5.74 27.14
C PHE A 341 18.60 -6.60 27.58
N ASP A 342 18.12 -6.39 28.81
CA ASP A 342 17.03 -7.15 29.41
C ASP A 342 15.68 -6.43 29.27
N LEU A 343 14.92 -6.86 28.26
CA LEU A 343 13.57 -6.37 27.96
C LEU A 343 12.58 -6.58 29.12
N ALA A 344 12.79 -7.58 29.99
CA ALA A 344 11.89 -7.83 31.11
C ALA A 344 12.08 -6.83 32.26
N ARG A 345 13.18 -6.05 32.24
CA ARG A 345 13.54 -5.15 33.35
C ARG A 345 13.43 -3.68 32.99
N VAL A 346 13.88 -3.28 31.81
CA VAL A 346 13.99 -1.88 31.40
C VAL A 346 13.31 -1.66 30.06
N ALA A 347 12.44 -0.65 29.98
CA ALA A 347 11.95 -0.11 28.71
C ALA A 347 12.67 1.20 28.35
N LEU A 348 13.07 1.34 27.09
CA LEU A 348 13.67 2.57 26.57
C LEU A 348 12.57 3.51 26.07
N LEU A 349 12.53 4.73 26.60
CA LEU A 349 11.55 5.75 26.26
C LEU A 349 12.23 6.97 25.62
N PRO A 350 11.63 7.62 24.60
CA PRO A 350 12.23 8.82 24.01
C PRO A 350 12.10 10.06 24.89
N GLU A 351 11.17 10.06 25.84
CA GLU A 351 10.84 11.18 26.72
C GLU A 351 10.40 10.67 28.10
N PRO A 352 10.57 11.47 29.17
CA PRO A 352 10.08 11.10 30.49
C PRO A 352 8.55 11.03 30.51
N ILE A 353 8.01 10.12 31.32
CA ILE A 353 6.57 9.94 31.50
C ILE A 353 6.13 10.43 32.88
N ALA A 354 4.91 10.94 32.98
CA ALA A 354 4.30 11.37 34.24
C ALA A 354 3.72 10.17 35.02
N PHE A 355 4.54 9.15 35.22
CA PHE A 355 4.17 7.91 35.90
C PHE A 355 5.41 7.28 36.52
N GLU A 356 5.43 7.16 37.85
CA GLU A 356 6.53 6.53 38.56
C GLU A 356 6.37 5.00 38.54
N THR A 357 7.35 4.32 37.94
CA THR A 357 7.39 2.85 37.89
C THR A 357 8.13 2.28 39.10
N THR A 358 7.57 1.25 39.71
CA THR A 358 8.22 0.54 40.82
C THR A 358 9.08 -0.63 40.27
N PRO A 359 10.34 -0.77 40.71
CA PRO A 359 11.19 -1.90 40.36
C PRO A 359 10.52 -3.27 40.55
N ILE A 360 10.86 -4.21 39.66
CA ILE A 360 10.50 -5.62 39.81
C ILE A 360 11.65 -6.33 40.52
N ASP A 361 11.31 -7.04 41.59
CA ASP A 361 12.20 -7.91 42.35
C ASP A 361 11.61 -9.33 42.46
N SER A 362 12.25 -10.21 43.24
CA SER A 362 11.80 -11.60 43.40
C SER A 362 10.47 -11.76 44.16
N ALA A 363 10.02 -10.73 44.89
CA ALA A 363 8.77 -10.75 45.65
C ALA A 363 7.60 -10.13 44.86
N SER A 364 7.91 -9.44 43.77
CA SER A 364 6.96 -8.77 42.90
C SER A 364 6.03 -9.77 42.20
N THR A 365 4.76 -9.40 42.07
CA THR A 365 3.79 -10.12 41.23
C THR A 365 3.43 -9.24 40.05
N ALA A 366 3.70 -9.71 38.84
CA ALA A 366 3.44 -8.98 37.60
C ALA A 366 3.09 -9.98 36.49
N THR A 367 1.83 -10.00 36.06
CA THR A 367 1.36 -10.91 35.01
C THR A 367 0.51 -10.17 33.99
N ALA A 368 0.62 -10.57 32.73
CA ALA A 368 -0.21 -10.06 31.65
C ALA A 368 -0.67 -11.22 30.78
N THR A 369 -1.98 -11.36 30.65
CA THR A 369 -2.63 -12.44 29.90
C THR A 369 -3.42 -11.85 28.75
N LEU A 370 -3.19 -12.36 27.53
CA LEU A 370 -3.93 -11.96 26.35
C LEU A 370 -5.33 -12.57 26.37
N ILE A 371 -6.36 -11.72 26.35
CA ILE A 371 -7.76 -12.14 26.30
C ILE A 371 -8.30 -12.08 24.86
N ARG A 372 -7.94 -11.03 24.12
CA ARG A 372 -8.40 -10.84 22.75
C ARG A 372 -7.37 -10.09 21.92
N HIS A 373 -7.16 -10.57 20.69
CA HIS A 373 -6.34 -9.89 19.69
C HIS A 373 -7.06 -9.87 18.35
N THR A 374 -7.30 -8.66 17.84
CA THR A 374 -7.83 -8.41 16.50
C THR A 374 -7.09 -7.22 15.89
N PRO A 375 -7.17 -7.00 14.56
CA PRO A 375 -6.52 -5.83 13.95
C PRO A 375 -6.92 -4.47 14.54
N ARG A 376 -8.12 -4.36 15.14
CA ARG A 376 -8.63 -3.10 15.73
C ARG A 376 -8.61 -3.06 17.25
N GLU A 377 -8.32 -4.16 17.94
CA GLU A 377 -8.47 -4.25 19.39
C GLU A 377 -7.50 -5.28 20.00
N VAL A 378 -6.84 -4.90 21.09
CA VAL A 378 -6.05 -5.77 21.96
C VAL A 378 -6.59 -5.63 23.39
N VAL A 379 -6.94 -6.75 24.01
CA VAL A 379 -7.47 -6.80 25.39
C VAL A 379 -6.58 -7.71 26.22
N LEU A 380 -6.09 -7.18 27.35
CA LEU A 380 -5.21 -7.85 28.29
C LEU A 380 -5.84 -7.83 29.68
N GLU A 381 -5.83 -8.97 30.37
CA GLU A 381 -5.99 -9.01 31.83
C GLU A 381 -4.61 -8.95 32.45
N VAL A 382 -4.41 -8.01 33.37
CA VAL A 382 -3.12 -7.78 34.00
C VAL A 382 -3.26 -7.73 35.51
N GLU A 383 -2.22 -8.16 36.22
CA GLU A 383 -2.13 -8.05 37.67
C GLU A 383 -0.71 -7.60 38.04
N THR A 384 -0.60 -6.56 38.86
CA THR A 384 0.68 -6.03 39.32
C THR A 384 0.57 -5.57 40.78
N ASP A 385 1.52 -5.92 41.65
CA ASP A 385 1.52 -5.51 43.07
C ASP A 385 1.92 -4.04 43.30
N ALA A 386 2.49 -3.40 42.29
CA ALA A 386 2.91 -2.01 42.32
C ALA A 386 2.62 -1.30 40.99
N PRO A 387 2.60 0.06 40.95
CA PRO A 387 2.49 0.81 39.70
C PRO A 387 3.66 0.49 38.76
N ARG A 388 3.36 0.00 37.55
CA ARG A 388 4.37 -0.43 36.56
C ARG A 388 3.96 -0.09 35.13
N LEU A 389 4.95 -0.05 34.25
CA LEU A 389 4.72 0.17 32.83
C LEU A 389 4.52 -1.19 32.14
N LEU A 390 3.39 -1.35 31.46
CA LEU A 390 3.09 -2.52 30.63
C LEU A 390 3.58 -2.24 29.20
N VAL A 391 4.58 -2.98 28.74
CA VAL A 391 5.01 -2.96 27.33
C VAL A 391 4.19 -3.99 26.56
N VAL A 392 3.64 -3.58 25.43
CA VAL A 392 2.85 -4.40 24.53
C VAL A 392 3.59 -4.50 23.21
N SER A 393 3.89 -5.73 22.80
CA SER A 393 4.59 -6.07 21.56
C SER A 393 3.71 -5.80 20.33
N GLU A 394 3.36 -4.53 20.11
CA GLU A 394 2.50 -4.00 19.05
C GLU A 394 3.07 -2.66 18.59
N VAL A 395 3.01 -2.40 17.28
CA VAL A 395 3.69 -1.24 16.69
C VAL A 395 3.02 0.07 17.14
N TYR A 396 3.80 0.98 17.72
CA TYR A 396 3.38 2.32 18.10
C TYR A 396 2.98 3.14 16.88
N TYR A 397 1.75 3.64 16.89
CA TYR A 397 1.24 4.54 15.87
C TYR A 397 0.28 5.54 16.54
N PRO A 398 0.67 6.82 16.67
CA PRO A 398 -0.08 7.79 17.48
C PRO A 398 -1.40 8.22 16.83
N ALA A 399 -1.56 8.03 15.52
CA ALA A 399 -2.71 8.50 14.78
C ALA A 399 -3.86 7.48 14.73
N GLY A 400 -4.40 7.13 15.91
CA GLY A 400 -5.68 6.42 16.00
C GLY A 400 -5.77 5.33 17.06
N TRP A 401 -4.65 4.94 17.67
CA TRP A 401 -4.69 4.06 18.84
C TRP A 401 -4.98 4.86 20.11
N TRP A 402 -5.85 4.33 20.95
CA TRP A 402 -6.07 4.80 22.32
C TRP A 402 -6.13 3.60 23.26
N ALA A 403 -5.85 3.84 24.55
CA ALA A 403 -5.85 2.82 25.58
C ALA A 403 -6.67 3.24 26.80
N GLU A 404 -7.20 2.26 27.51
CA GLU A 404 -7.88 2.40 28.79
C GLU A 404 -7.43 1.32 29.77
N VAL A 405 -7.44 1.66 31.06
CA VAL A 405 -7.32 0.72 32.19
C VAL A 405 -8.64 0.78 32.94
N ASP A 406 -9.37 -0.33 32.98
CA ASP A 406 -10.72 -0.43 33.58
C ASP A 406 -11.69 0.65 33.10
N GLY A 407 -11.65 0.97 31.80
CA GLY A 407 -12.51 1.99 31.18
C GLY A 407 -12.03 3.44 31.40
N THR A 408 -10.95 3.65 32.16
CA THR A 408 -10.34 4.98 32.32
C THR A 408 -9.27 5.20 31.25
N PRO A 409 -9.38 6.24 30.41
CA PRO A 409 -8.39 6.54 29.38
C PRO A 409 -6.99 6.78 29.96
N VAL A 410 -5.98 6.20 29.32
CA VAL A 410 -4.56 6.37 29.67
C VAL A 410 -3.73 6.66 28.42
N PRO A 411 -2.61 7.40 28.56
CA PRO A 411 -1.71 7.65 27.44
C PRO A 411 -1.03 6.36 26.97
N ILE A 412 -0.80 6.27 25.65
CA ILE A 412 0.07 5.25 25.06
C ILE A 412 1.42 5.90 24.81
N TYR A 413 2.48 5.28 25.33
CA TYR A 413 3.85 5.70 25.10
C TYR A 413 4.52 4.82 24.05
N ARG A 414 5.57 5.36 23.41
CA ARG A 414 6.48 4.58 22.56
C ARG A 414 7.60 4.02 23.44
N ALA A 415 7.74 2.71 23.44
CA ALA A 415 8.82 1.99 24.12
C ALA A 415 9.67 1.21 23.12
N ASP A 416 10.94 1.02 23.43
CA ASP A 416 11.86 0.13 22.71
C ASP A 416 11.81 0.37 21.20
N HIS A 417 11.98 1.64 20.80
CA HIS A 417 11.91 2.14 19.42
C HIS A 417 10.52 2.09 18.75
N LEU A 418 9.80 0.97 18.77
CA LEU A 418 8.56 0.78 18.01
C LEU A 418 7.39 0.16 18.78
N LEU A 419 7.56 -0.26 20.04
CA LEU A 419 6.49 -0.88 20.82
C LEU A 419 5.59 0.14 21.50
N ARG A 420 4.39 -0.29 21.90
CA ARG A 420 3.49 0.50 22.73
C ARG A 420 3.74 0.20 24.20
N ALA A 421 3.57 1.20 25.05
CA ALA A 421 3.60 1.02 26.50
C ALA A 421 2.45 1.79 27.17
N VAL A 422 1.90 1.22 28.24
CA VAL A 422 0.74 1.75 28.97
C VAL A 422 1.03 1.73 30.48
N PRO A 423 0.84 2.84 31.21
CA PRO A 423 0.98 2.85 32.66
C PRO A 423 -0.18 2.08 33.31
N VAL A 424 0.12 1.20 34.27
CA VAL A 424 -0.88 0.40 35.00
C VAL A 424 -0.64 0.55 36.50
N PRO A 425 -1.65 0.97 37.29
CA PRO A 425 -1.54 1.04 38.74
C PRO A 425 -1.48 -0.35 39.38
N ALA A 426 -1.22 -0.39 40.69
CA ALA A 426 -1.25 -1.63 41.45
C ALA A 426 -2.66 -2.23 41.51
N GLY A 427 -2.77 -3.54 41.34
CA GLY A 427 -4.01 -4.30 41.38
C GLY A 427 -4.19 -5.18 40.15
N ARG A 428 -5.40 -5.74 40.03
CA ARG A 428 -5.86 -6.49 38.85
C ARG A 428 -6.70 -5.57 37.98
N HIS A 429 -6.35 -5.50 36.70
CA HIS A 429 -6.93 -4.57 35.74
C HIS A 429 -7.20 -5.22 34.39
N THR A 430 -8.13 -4.65 33.64
CA THR A 430 -8.30 -4.90 32.21
C THR A 430 -7.71 -3.74 31.42
N VAL A 431 -6.67 -4.00 30.63
CA VAL A 431 -6.10 -3.04 29.69
C VAL A 431 -6.67 -3.29 28.30
N ARG A 432 -7.34 -2.29 27.73
CA ARG A 432 -7.87 -2.35 26.36
C ARG A 432 -7.18 -1.31 25.51
N MET A 433 -6.69 -1.71 24.34
CA MET A 433 -6.18 -0.82 23.29
C MET A 433 -7.06 -0.96 22.06
N ARG A 434 -7.52 0.17 21.48
CA ARG A 434 -8.39 0.15 20.30
C ARG A 434 -7.90 1.12 19.23
N PHE A 435 -8.00 0.70 17.97
CA PHE A 435 -7.73 1.54 16.81
C PHE A 435 -9.02 2.14 16.26
N ASP A 436 -9.16 3.44 16.47
CA ASP A 436 -10.33 4.21 16.08
C ASP A 436 -9.94 5.64 15.63
N PRO A 437 -9.28 5.77 14.47
CA PRO A 437 -8.80 7.06 13.99
C PRO A 437 -9.96 7.98 13.59
N LYS A 438 -9.93 9.23 14.07
CA LYS A 438 -10.93 10.26 13.73
C LYS A 438 -11.05 10.48 12.21
N SER A 439 -9.95 10.35 11.47
CA SER A 439 -9.91 10.49 10.01
C SER A 439 -10.80 9.46 9.29
N HIS A 440 -10.90 8.23 9.80
CA HIS A 440 -11.78 7.21 9.22
C HIS A 440 -13.25 7.60 9.40
N ALA A 441 -13.66 8.03 10.59
CA ALA A 441 -15.03 8.47 10.86
C ALA A 441 -15.43 9.67 9.98
N LEU A 442 -14.54 10.67 9.87
CA LEU A 442 -14.73 11.82 8.98
C LEU A 442 -14.83 11.39 7.51
N GLY A 443 -13.96 10.48 7.06
CA GLY A 443 -13.97 9.96 5.69
C GLY A 443 -15.26 9.23 5.32
N VAL A 444 -15.80 8.40 6.23
CA VAL A 444 -17.09 7.72 6.02
C VAL A 444 -18.22 8.75 5.91
N TRP A 445 -18.24 9.74 6.79
CA TRP A 445 -19.28 10.78 6.76
C TRP A 445 -19.21 11.65 5.50
N THR A 446 -18.01 12.09 5.10
CA THR A 446 -17.83 12.91 3.89
C THR A 446 -18.19 12.12 2.63
N ALA A 447 -17.79 10.85 2.53
CA ALA A 447 -18.17 9.99 1.42
C ALA A 447 -19.69 9.78 1.35
N GLY A 448 -20.33 9.52 2.50
CA GLY A 448 -21.79 9.40 2.60
C GLY A 448 -22.52 10.68 2.16
N ALA A 449 -22.11 11.83 2.69
CA ALA A 449 -22.71 13.12 2.33
C ALA A 449 -22.51 13.45 0.84
N ALA A 450 -21.31 13.25 0.29
CA ALA A 450 -21.04 13.46 -1.12
C ALA A 450 -21.89 12.54 -2.02
N THR A 451 -22.04 11.27 -1.62
CA THR A 451 -22.88 10.30 -2.32
C THR A 451 -24.34 10.77 -2.36
N VAL A 452 -24.90 11.17 -1.22
CA VAL A 452 -26.28 11.69 -1.13
C VAL A 452 -26.46 12.94 -1.99
N LEU A 453 -25.52 13.87 -1.96
CA LEU A 453 -25.60 15.10 -2.75
C LEU A 453 -25.56 14.81 -4.26
N VAL A 454 -24.68 13.92 -4.71
CA VAL A 454 -24.56 13.57 -6.14
C VAL A 454 -25.80 12.84 -6.63
N TYR A 455 -26.20 11.75 -5.98
CA TYR A 455 -27.35 10.97 -6.43
C TYR A 455 -28.68 11.70 -6.19
N GLY A 456 -28.82 12.41 -5.06
CA GLY A 456 -29.97 13.26 -4.80
C GLY A 456 -30.09 14.39 -5.81
N GLY A 457 -28.99 15.03 -6.18
CA GLY A 457 -28.97 16.04 -7.25
C GLY A 457 -29.39 15.48 -8.60
N ILE A 458 -28.94 14.27 -8.95
CA ILE A 458 -29.36 13.57 -10.17
C ILE A 458 -30.87 13.30 -10.14
N LEU A 459 -31.41 12.78 -9.03
CA LEU A 459 -32.85 12.51 -8.90
C LEU A 459 -33.69 13.79 -9.02
N LEU A 460 -33.28 14.86 -8.34
CA LEU A 460 -33.95 16.17 -8.45
C LEU A 460 -33.93 16.71 -9.89
N LEU A 461 -32.81 16.57 -10.60
CA LEU A 461 -32.70 16.97 -12.02
C LEU A 461 -33.58 16.11 -12.95
N LEU A 462 -33.82 14.86 -12.58
CA LEU A 462 -34.73 13.95 -13.29
C LEU A 462 -36.20 14.13 -12.88
N GLY A 463 -36.48 15.00 -11.90
CA GLY A 463 -37.84 15.23 -11.38
C GLY A 463 -38.39 14.08 -10.53
N LEU A 464 -37.50 13.26 -9.95
CA LEU A 464 -37.81 12.12 -9.09
C LEU A 464 -37.74 12.46 -7.60
#